data_AF-A0A7V9CNN3-F1
#
_entry.id   AF-A0A7V9CNN3-F1
#
_cell.length_a   1.000
_cell.length_b   1.000
_cell.length_c   1.000
_cell.angle_alpha   90.00
_cell.angle_beta   90.00
_cell.angle_gamma   90.00
#
_symmetry.space_group_name_H-M   'P 1'
#
loop_
_entity.id
_entity.type
_entity.pdbx_description
1 polymer ?
#
loop_
_entity_poly.entity_id
_entity_poly.type
_entity_poly.pdbx_seq_one_letter_code
_entity_poly.pdbx_strand_id
1 'polypeptide(L)'
;MGGRPLLPLTLPAGAQDDLSALIASALDAVSGSALLREALQGGALSIAPADCYTLVAAGKASAAMLERWDALVSTRPARAIGVGTHDQRRVPDHVEWFSG
;
A
#
# COMPACT_ATOMS: atom_id res chain seq x y z
N MET A 1 57.06 -3.42 -1.91
CA MET A 1 55.71 -3.72 -1.37
C MET A 1 55.25 -2.55 -0.52
N GLY A 2 54.39 -1.68 -1.05
CA GLY A 2 53.87 -0.51 -0.33
C GLY A 2 52.40 -0.71 0.01
N GLY A 3 52.12 -1.37 1.14
CA GLY A 3 50.76 -1.52 1.65
C GLY A 3 50.28 -0.18 2.20
N ARG A 4 49.48 0.56 1.43
CA ARG A 4 48.73 1.68 1.98
C ARG A 4 47.64 1.12 2.91
N PRO A 5 47.53 1.58 4.17
CA PRO A 5 46.41 1.22 5.00
C PRO A 5 45.12 1.72 4.33
N LEU A 6 44.16 0.81 4.10
CA LEU A 6 42.82 1.19 3.69
C LEU A 6 42.24 2.04 4.82
N LEU A 7 41.94 3.30 4.52
CA LEU A 7 41.22 4.17 5.45
C LEU A 7 39.89 3.50 5.81
N PRO A 8 39.46 3.54 7.08
CA PRO A 8 38.18 2.97 7.47
C PRO A 8 37.08 3.63 6.64
N LEU A 9 36.22 2.81 6.03
CA LEU A 9 34.98 3.24 5.38
C LEU A 9 34.02 3.73 6.48
N THR A 10 34.31 4.90 7.04
CA THR A 10 33.33 5.65 7.82
C THR A 10 32.30 6.16 6.83
N LEU A 11 31.12 5.53 6.83
CA LEU A 11 29.95 6.04 6.12
C LEU A 11 29.79 7.55 6.46
N PRO A 12 29.58 8.43 5.46
CA PRO A 12 29.34 9.84 5.72
C PRO A 12 28.21 10.02 6.73
N ALA A 13 28.31 11.01 7.62
CA ALA A 13 27.19 11.39 8.47
C ALA A 13 25.95 11.65 7.60
N GLY A 14 24.86 10.93 7.85
CA GLY A 14 23.63 10.99 7.05
C GLY A 14 23.43 9.82 6.06
N ALA A 15 24.47 9.06 5.71
CA ALA A 15 24.32 7.94 4.76
C ALA A 15 23.37 6.83 5.26
N GLN A 16 23.29 6.64 6.58
CA GLN A 16 22.33 5.73 7.19
C GLN A 16 20.89 6.27 7.11
N ASP A 17 20.71 7.58 7.26
CA ASP A 17 19.41 8.24 7.16
C ASP A 17 18.92 8.22 5.71
N ASP A 18 19.82 8.51 4.75
CA ASP A 18 19.55 8.44 3.31
C ASP A 18 19.16 7.01 2.90
N LEU A 19 19.89 6.00 3.37
CA LEU A 19 19.57 4.60 3.10
C LEU A 19 18.21 4.22 3.70
N SER A 20 17.92 4.67 4.93
CA SER A 20 16.62 4.41 5.58
C SER A 20 15.47 5.07 4.83
N ALA A 21 15.66 6.31 4.35
CA ALA A 21 14.68 7.03 3.54
C ALA A 21 14.43 6.34 2.19
N LEU A 22 15.49 5.84 1.53
CA LEU A 22 15.37 5.07 0.29
C LEU A 22 14.60 3.76 0.49
N ILE A 23 14.90 3.02 1.56
CA ILE A 23 14.19 1.78 1.89
C ILE A 23 12.71 2.07 2.19
N ALA A 24 12.43 3.08 3.01
CA ALA A 24 11.06 3.48 3.33
C ALA A 24 10.27 3.86 2.07
N SER A 25 10.86 4.68 1.20
CA SER A 25 10.25 5.08 -0.08
C SER A 25 9.97 3.88 -1.00
N ALA A 26 10.92 2.94 -1.10
CA ALA A 26 10.75 1.73 -1.90
C ALA A 26 9.63 0.82 -1.37
N LEU A 27 9.54 0.66 -0.04
CA LEU A 27 8.46 -0.10 0.60
C LEU A 27 7.10 0.58 0.44
N ASP A 28 7.05 1.90 0.55
CA ASP A 28 5.83 2.67 0.34
C ASP A 28 5.31 2.54 -1.09
N ALA A 29 6.21 2.57 -2.09
CA ALA A 29 5.86 2.42 -3.50
C ALA A 29 5.19 1.08 -3.83
N VAL A 30 5.58 -0.01 -3.14
CA VAL A 30 4.99 -1.35 -3.36
C VAL A 30 3.86 -1.69 -2.38
N SER A 31 3.48 -0.75 -1.51
CA SER A 31 2.37 -0.97 -0.59
C SER A 31 1.05 -1.14 -1.36
N GLY A 32 0.15 -1.98 -0.85
CA GLY A 32 -1.18 -2.18 -1.48
C GLY A 32 -1.96 -0.87 -1.65
N SER A 33 -1.76 0.09 -0.74
CA SER A 33 -2.35 1.43 -0.84
C SER A 33 -1.74 2.27 -1.97
N ALA A 34 -0.43 2.19 -2.21
CA ALA A 34 0.23 2.94 -3.28
C ALA A 34 -0.15 2.38 -4.66
N LEU A 35 -0.09 1.04 -4.80
CA LEU A 35 -0.47 0.36 -6.04
C LEU A 35 -1.94 0.62 -6.42
N LEU A 36 -2.85 0.60 -5.45
CA LEU A 36 -4.26 0.92 -5.71
C LEU A 36 -4.45 2.37 -6.16
N ARG A 37 -3.74 3.32 -5.51
CA ARG A 37 -3.79 4.74 -5.89
C ARG A 37 -3.32 4.93 -7.32
N GLU A 38 -2.20 4.32 -7.69
CA GLU A 38 -1.65 4.40 -9.05
C GLU A 38 -2.59 3.77 -10.07
N ALA A 39 -3.17 2.60 -9.78
CA ALA A 39 -4.13 1.94 -10.65
C ALA A 39 -5.40 2.78 -10.93
N LEU A 40 -5.89 3.50 -9.92
CA LEU A 40 -7.05 4.39 -10.05
C LEU A 40 -6.72 5.70 -10.77
N GLN A 41 -5.56 6.30 -10.50
CA GLN A 41 -5.14 7.55 -11.13
C GLN A 41 -4.65 7.36 -12.57
N GLY A 42 -4.08 6.20 -12.89
CA GLY A 42 -3.60 5.86 -14.23
C GLY A 42 -4.70 5.59 -15.25
N GLY A 43 -5.98 5.71 -14.86
CA GLY A 43 -7.13 5.54 -15.75
C GLY A 43 -7.37 4.09 -16.20
N ALA A 44 -6.67 3.13 -15.61
CA ALA A 44 -6.88 1.70 -15.89
C ALA A 44 -8.25 1.21 -15.41
N LEU A 45 -8.87 1.92 -14.45
CA LEU A 45 -10.18 1.62 -13.90
C LEU A 45 -11.07 2.86 -13.97
N SER A 46 -12.07 2.83 -14.85
CA SER A 46 -13.17 3.80 -14.84
C SER A 46 -14.40 3.10 -14.29
N ILE A 47 -14.86 3.51 -13.12
CA ILE A 47 -16.11 3.04 -12.54
C ILE A 47 -17.12 4.16 -12.72
N ALA A 48 -18.12 3.93 -13.58
CA ALA A 48 -19.17 4.91 -13.72
C ALA A 48 -20.08 4.86 -12.47
N PRO A 49 -20.66 6.01 -12.04
CA PRO A 49 -21.58 6.04 -10.90
C PRO A 49 -22.81 5.12 -11.04
N ALA A 50 -23.17 4.72 -12.27
CA ALA A 50 -24.29 3.83 -12.56
C ALA A 50 -23.92 2.34 -12.52
N ASP A 51 -22.63 2.00 -12.44
CA ASP A 51 -22.19 0.62 -12.45
C ASP A 51 -22.41 0.01 -11.06
N CYS A 52 -23.28 -1.00 -11.01
CA CYS A 52 -23.46 -1.82 -9.82
C CYS A 52 -22.33 -2.86 -9.77
N TYR A 53 -21.40 -2.70 -8.84
CA TYR A 53 -20.28 -3.62 -8.67
C TYR A 53 -20.15 -4.09 -7.22
N THR A 54 -19.51 -5.24 -7.05
CA THR A 54 -19.08 -5.76 -5.76
C THR A 54 -17.58 -5.59 -5.63
N LEU A 55 -17.12 -4.97 -4.54
CA LEU A 55 -15.70 -4.85 -4.22
C LEU A 55 -15.28 -6.04 -3.36
N VAL A 56 -14.25 -6.76 -3.79
CA VAL A 56 -13.65 -7.86 -3.01
C VAL A 56 -12.16 -7.61 -2.87
N ALA A 57 -11.68 -7.58 -1.64
CA ALA A 57 -10.25 -7.52 -1.33
C ALA A 57 -9.85 -8.71 -0.46
N ALA A 58 -8.88 -9.51 -0.93
CA ALA A 58 -8.43 -10.71 -0.22
C ALA A 58 -6.90 -10.71 -0.07
N GLY A 59 -6.43 -11.14 1.10
CA GLY A 59 -5.01 -11.30 1.41
C GLY A 59 -4.53 -10.42 2.57
N LYS A 60 -3.23 -10.41 2.85
CA LYS A 60 -2.67 -9.70 4.01
C LYS A 60 -2.81 -8.18 3.93
N ALA A 61 -2.81 -7.63 2.72
CA ALA A 61 -2.94 -6.19 2.48
C ALA A 61 -4.39 -5.73 2.24
N SER A 62 -5.39 -6.63 2.35
CA SER A 62 -6.77 -6.33 1.98
C SER A 62 -7.36 -5.17 2.78
N ALA A 63 -7.10 -5.10 4.08
CA ALA A 63 -7.55 -3.99 4.93
C ALA A 63 -7.02 -2.63 4.45
N ALA A 64 -5.72 -2.54 4.13
CA ALA A 64 -5.10 -1.32 3.63
C ALA A 64 -5.62 -0.91 2.24
N MET A 65 -5.92 -1.89 1.38
CA MET A 65 -6.52 -1.64 0.07
C MET A 65 -7.96 -1.12 0.19
N LEU A 66 -8.76 -1.70 1.08
CA LEU A 66 -10.15 -1.30 1.32
C LEU A 66 -10.24 0.11 1.92
N GLU A 67 -9.42 0.41 2.94
CA GLU A 67 -9.31 1.75 3.50
C GLU A 67 -8.96 2.77 2.41
N ARG A 68 -7.98 2.42 1.56
CA ARG A 68 -7.55 3.32 0.50
C ARG A 68 -8.59 3.49 -0.60
N TRP A 69 -9.33 2.44 -0.93
CA TRP A 69 -10.45 2.50 -1.87
C TRP A 69 -11.49 3.51 -1.41
N ASP A 70 -11.96 3.38 -0.16
CA ASP A 70 -13.00 4.24 0.41
C ASP A 70 -12.56 5.71 0.47
N ALA A 71 -11.26 5.96 0.68
CA ALA A 71 -10.69 7.30 0.65
C ALA A 71 -10.57 7.92 -0.75
N LEU A 72 -10.55 7.12 -1.83
CA LEU A 72 -10.26 7.58 -3.19
C LEU A 72 -11.44 7.50 -4.16
N VAL A 73 -12.37 6.55 -3.95
CA VAL A 73 -13.47 6.28 -4.87
C VAL A 73 -14.77 6.76 -4.25
N SER A 74 -15.39 7.76 -4.86
CA SER A 74 -16.66 8.33 -4.37
C SER A 74 -17.88 7.45 -4.65
N THR A 75 -17.83 6.62 -5.70
CA THR A 75 -18.90 5.68 -6.03
C THR A 75 -18.83 4.46 -5.12
N ARG A 76 -19.81 4.34 -4.22
CA ARG A 76 -19.88 3.18 -3.33
C ARG A 76 -20.24 1.89 -4.09
N PRO A 77 -19.59 0.76 -3.79
CA PRO A 77 -20.02 -0.53 -4.30
C PRO A 77 -21.39 -0.89 -3.72
N ALA A 78 -22.14 -1.75 -4.41
CA ALA A 78 -23.36 -2.33 -3.86
C ALA A 78 -23.08 -3.23 -2.65
N ARG A 79 -21.89 -3.85 -2.64
CA ARG A 79 -21.40 -4.68 -1.56
C ARG A 79 -19.87 -4.65 -1.50
N ALA A 80 -19.30 -4.59 -0.31
CA ALA A 80 -17.86 -4.64 -0.09
C ALA A 80 -17.52 -5.82 0.84
N ILE A 81 -16.56 -6.65 0.42
CA ILE A 81 -16.14 -7.85 1.13
C ILE A 81 -14.62 -7.81 1.33
N GLY A 82 -14.18 -8.01 2.55
CA GLY A 82 -12.77 -8.14 2.92
C GLY A 82 -12.47 -9.52 3.49
N VAL A 83 -11.38 -10.13 3.02
CA VAL A 83 -10.83 -11.36 3.59
C VAL A 83 -9.37 -11.12 3.96
N GLY A 84 -9.02 -11.31 5.23
CA GLY A 84 -7.66 -11.09 5.68
C GLY A 84 -7.43 -11.43 7.14
N THR A 85 -6.15 -11.42 7.51
CA THR A 85 -5.69 -11.80 8.86
C THR A 85 -5.02 -10.65 9.61
N HIS A 86 -4.88 -9.48 8.99
CA HIS A 86 -4.12 -8.35 9.53
C HIS A 86 -4.95 -7.06 9.51
N ASP A 87 -4.72 -6.21 10.51
CA ASP A 87 -5.19 -4.82 10.59
C ASP A 87 -6.68 -4.58 10.34
N GLN A 88 -7.57 -5.46 10.81
CA GLN A 88 -9.02 -5.32 10.69
C GLN A 88 -9.54 -3.94 11.17
N ARG A 89 -8.85 -3.29 12.11
CA ARG A 89 -9.22 -1.94 12.62
C ARG A 89 -9.23 -0.85 11.55
N ARG A 90 -8.56 -1.08 10.41
CA ARG A 90 -8.53 -0.15 9.27
C ARG A 90 -9.71 -0.35 8.32
N VAL A 91 -10.45 -1.45 8.47
CA VAL A 91 -11.53 -1.83 7.55
C VAL A 91 -12.75 -0.92 7.80
N PRO A 92 -13.28 -0.25 6.76
CA PRO A 92 -14.48 0.57 6.90
C PRO A 92 -15.69 -0.23 7.38
N ASP A 93 -16.56 0.41 8.18
CA ASP A 93 -17.70 -0.26 8.85
C ASP A 93 -18.69 -0.94 7.89
N HIS A 94 -18.78 -0.46 6.64
CA HIS A 94 -19.70 -1.00 5.64
C HIS A 94 -19.17 -2.25 4.92
N VAL A 95 -17.95 -2.70 5.25
CA VAL A 95 -17.32 -3.87 4.63
C VAL A 95 -17.62 -5.11 5.46
N GLU A 96 -18.10 -6.16 4.81
CA GLU A 96 -18.21 -7.49 5.41
C GLU A 96 -16.82 -8.12 5.54
N TRP A 97 -16.31 -8.23 6.77
CA TRP A 97 -14.97 -8.73 7.04
C TRP A 97 -14.95 -10.20 7.48
N PHE A 98 -14.15 -11.01 6.80
CA PHE A 98 -13.89 -12.40 7.13
C PHE A 98 -12.41 -12.56 7.53
N SER A 99 -12.19 -13.09 8.73
CA SER A 99 -10.87 -13.47 9.22
C SER A 99 -10.85 -14.97 9.50
N GLY A 100 -9.72 -15.61 9.18
CA GLY A 100 -9.44 -17.01 9.48
C GLY A 100 -8.40 -17.14 10.59
#